data_AF-A0A3D4BR35-F1
#
_entry.id   AF-A0A3D4BR35-F1
#
_cell.length_a   1.000
_cell.length_b   1.000
_cell.length_c   1.000
_cell.angle_alpha   90.00
_cell.angle_beta   90.00
_cell.angle_gamma   90.00
#
_symmetry.space_group_name_H-M   'P 1'
#
loop_
_entity.id
_entity.type
_entity.pdbx_description
1 polymer ?
#
loop_
_entity_poly.entity_id
_entity_poly.type
_entity_poly.pdbx_seq_one_letter_code
_entity_poly.pdbx_strand_id
1 'polypeptide(L)'
;MRWLCFSWMMIGALLVRAQEDSAVFMEVHFELDSYSLAKSERQRVDSVLQLAPSNVLKAVEIYGHTDSLAGIDYNRKLSKRRVQSVLQYLVLKGVEPLKVKTDYYGEEKPKYDNGPKERPKNRRVELYLVIDPSLLPPPEQKLTDLEFKKGDKVRIPNLNFVGNQPIPVWESFPVLEQLLEVMMVYPELEIELHGHVCCGDDYELSLQRALMVYNFLKVNGIAKSRMSYKGFSNTKPLFPEKTDREKALNRRVEILVVNNSGKKEEVKDLIAKIDVEARVLNLKFFPQKGRLYPSGDFMLGLITDMMRESEGLFYEFVIFDNINNNRLTQTRANALERAISDNKVKKAIFKVRSMSAPGGMPVSENDNYVFLKISQS
;
A
#
# COMPACT_ATOMS: atom_id res chain seq x y z
N MET A 1 1.84 67.63 25.25
CA MET A 1 1.24 66.74 24.22
C MET A 1 1.57 65.31 24.65
N ARG A 2 0.71 64.51 25.30
CA ARG A 2 -0.62 64.02 24.84
C ARG A 2 -0.37 63.32 23.48
N TRP A 3 -0.31 62.00 23.31
CA TRP A 3 -1.30 60.95 23.64
C TRP A 3 -0.66 59.53 23.56
N LEU A 4 -0.95 58.69 24.58
CA LEU A 4 -1.40 57.27 24.59
C LEU A 4 -0.62 56.16 23.88
N CYS A 5 -0.14 55.09 24.54
CA CYS A 5 -0.86 53.98 25.23
C CYS A 5 -1.97 53.33 24.38
N PHE A 6 -1.70 52.16 23.78
CA PHE A 6 -2.63 51.03 23.57
C PHE A 6 -1.77 49.81 23.20
N SER A 7 -2.02 48.58 23.60
CA SER A 7 -2.78 47.94 24.68
C SER A 7 -2.51 46.45 24.48
N TRP A 8 -2.37 45.71 25.58
CA TRP A 8 -2.66 44.28 25.63
C TRP A 8 -4.13 44.02 25.20
N MET A 9 -4.50 42.76 24.93
CA MET A 9 -5.82 42.24 24.48
C MET A 9 -5.91 42.07 22.94
N MET A 10 -6.33 40.94 22.36
CA MET A 10 -7.25 39.91 22.82
C MET A 10 -6.83 38.51 22.34
N ILE A 11 -6.63 37.61 23.29
CA ILE A 11 -7.21 36.26 23.20
C ILE A 11 -8.73 36.50 23.28
N GLY A 12 -9.50 36.08 22.27
CA GLY A 12 -10.96 36.09 22.39
C GLY A 12 -11.76 36.08 21.09
N ALA A 13 -12.28 34.89 20.79
CA ALA A 13 -13.54 34.63 20.09
C ALA A 13 -13.64 34.94 18.58
N LEU A 14 -13.21 33.97 17.76
CA LEU A 14 -14.06 33.40 16.71
C LEU A 14 -14.40 31.98 17.18
N LEU A 15 -15.39 31.81 18.05
CA LEU A 15 -16.76 31.48 17.65
C LEU A 15 -16.77 30.71 16.31
N VAL A 16 -16.71 29.39 16.45
CA VAL A 16 -17.32 28.37 15.60
C VAL A 16 -17.81 28.92 14.27
N ARG A 17 -16.93 28.93 13.27
CA ARG A 17 -17.39 28.81 11.88
C ARG A 17 -17.26 27.34 11.52
N ALA A 18 -18.41 26.76 11.21
CA ALA A 18 -18.55 25.38 10.81
C ALA A 18 -17.48 24.98 9.80
N GLN A 19 -16.87 23.84 10.06
CA GLN A 19 -15.96 23.10 9.21
C GLN A 19 -16.64 22.89 7.84
N GLU A 20 -16.31 23.72 6.84
CA GLU A 20 -16.62 23.37 5.46
C GLU A 20 -15.67 22.23 5.09
N ASP A 21 -16.22 21.02 5.02
CA ASP A 21 -15.45 19.86 4.55
C ASP A 21 -14.93 20.16 3.12
N SER A 22 -13.62 20.14 2.93
CA SER A 22 -13.00 20.34 1.62
C SER A 22 -13.24 19.10 0.76
N ALA A 23 -14.04 19.21 -0.30
CA ALA A 23 -14.32 18.10 -1.21
C ALA A 23 -13.54 18.23 -2.52
N VAL A 24 -12.82 17.18 -2.93
CA VAL A 24 -12.23 17.07 -4.26
C VAL A 24 -13.18 16.27 -5.15
N PHE A 25 -13.60 16.87 -6.26
CA PHE A 25 -14.47 16.24 -7.25
C PHE A 25 -13.67 15.86 -8.50
N MET A 26 -13.88 14.64 -9.01
CA MET A 26 -13.39 14.26 -10.33
C MET A 26 -14.35 13.31 -11.06
N GLU A 27 -14.25 13.32 -12.38
CA GLU A 27 -14.93 12.37 -13.26
C GLU A 27 -13.95 11.35 -13.80
N VAL A 28 -14.30 10.08 -13.60
CA VAL A 28 -13.63 8.91 -14.15
C VAL A 28 -14.41 8.42 -15.37
N HIS A 29 -13.80 8.41 -16.55
CA HIS A 29 -14.48 8.06 -17.80
C HIS A 29 -14.25 6.61 -18.24
N PHE A 30 -15.22 6.08 -19.00
CA PHE A 30 -15.21 4.70 -19.49
C PHE A 30 -15.52 4.61 -20.98
N GLU A 31 -14.93 3.60 -21.61
CA GLU A 31 -15.28 3.22 -22.98
C GLU A 31 -16.69 2.64 -23.09
N LEU A 32 -17.19 2.57 -24.32
CA LEU A 32 -18.47 1.96 -24.63
C LEU A 32 -18.51 0.50 -24.16
N ASP A 33 -19.60 0.10 -23.51
CA ASP A 33 -19.79 -1.26 -22.93
C ASP A 33 -18.61 -1.74 -22.06
N SER A 34 -17.95 -0.82 -21.36
CA SER A 34 -16.80 -1.15 -20.52
C SER A 34 -16.99 -0.67 -19.09
N TYR A 35 -16.53 -1.49 -18.15
CA TYR A 35 -16.30 -1.15 -16.76
C TYR A 35 -14.82 -1.27 -16.37
N SER A 36 -13.94 -1.53 -17.35
CA SER A 36 -12.50 -1.56 -17.09
C SER A 36 -11.96 -0.15 -16.93
N LEU A 37 -11.31 0.12 -15.79
CA LEU A 37 -10.67 1.40 -15.54
C LEU A 37 -9.37 1.52 -16.36
N ALA A 38 -9.31 2.50 -17.26
CA ALA A 38 -8.16 2.71 -18.14
C ALA A 38 -6.92 3.17 -17.35
N LYS A 39 -5.70 2.95 -17.88
CA LYS A 39 -4.45 3.37 -17.22
C LYS A 39 -4.41 4.89 -17.00
N SER A 40 -4.83 5.68 -17.98
CA SER A 40 -4.91 7.15 -17.87
C SER A 40 -5.84 7.60 -16.76
N GLU A 41 -6.99 6.94 -16.61
CA GLU A 41 -7.97 7.27 -15.56
C GLU A 41 -7.46 6.86 -14.17
N ARG A 42 -6.78 5.72 -14.06
CA ARG A 42 -6.06 5.34 -12.84
C ARG A 42 -5.04 6.40 -12.43
N GLN A 43 -4.22 6.86 -13.36
CA GLN A 43 -3.23 7.92 -13.10
C GLN A 43 -3.87 9.23 -12.64
N ARG A 44 -5.02 9.61 -13.21
CA ARG A 44 -5.79 10.78 -12.76
C ARG A 44 -6.30 10.59 -11.32
N VAL A 45 -6.82 9.41 -10.99
CA VAL A 45 -7.24 9.08 -9.61
C VAL A 45 -6.05 9.11 -8.66
N ASP A 46 -4.89 8.59 -9.06
CA ASP A 46 -3.66 8.62 -8.27
C ASP A 46 -3.19 10.06 -7.99
N SER A 47 -3.20 10.94 -9.00
CA SER A 47 -2.86 12.36 -8.80
C SER A 47 -3.80 13.03 -7.81
N VAL A 48 -5.08 12.67 -7.82
CA VAL A 48 -6.05 13.19 -6.86
C VAL A 48 -5.80 12.61 -5.45
N LEU A 49 -5.46 11.33 -5.33
CA LEU A 49 -5.12 10.71 -4.05
C LEU A 49 -3.76 11.16 -3.49
N GLN A 50 -2.85 11.68 -4.31
CA GLN A 50 -1.64 12.37 -3.82
C GLN A 50 -1.99 13.68 -3.11
N LEU A 51 -2.98 14.42 -3.62
CA LEU A 51 -3.48 15.64 -2.99
C LEU A 51 -4.40 15.36 -1.79
N ALA A 52 -5.12 14.23 -1.83
CA ALA A 52 -6.05 13.77 -0.81
C ALA A 52 -5.77 12.31 -0.41
N PRO A 53 -4.68 12.04 0.33
CA PRO A 53 -4.31 10.69 0.73
C PRO A 53 -5.42 9.97 1.52
N SER A 54 -5.51 8.66 1.40
CA SER A 54 -6.61 7.85 1.98
C SER A 54 -6.80 8.03 3.50
N ASN A 55 -5.73 8.33 4.23
CA ASN A 55 -5.76 8.61 5.67
C ASN A 55 -6.35 9.99 6.03
N VAL A 56 -6.51 10.89 5.06
CA VAL A 56 -7.11 12.24 5.25
C VAL A 56 -8.57 12.30 4.80
N LEU A 57 -9.05 11.25 4.14
CA LEU A 57 -10.43 11.16 3.69
C LEU A 57 -11.36 10.88 4.87
N LYS A 58 -12.32 11.80 5.05
CA LYS A 58 -13.47 11.68 5.97
C LYS A 58 -14.54 10.78 5.37
N ALA A 59 -14.82 10.97 4.07
CA ALA A 59 -15.79 10.19 3.32
C ALA A 59 -15.42 10.17 1.83
N VAL A 60 -15.92 9.15 1.13
CA VAL A 60 -15.82 9.01 -0.32
C VAL A 60 -17.20 8.72 -0.87
N GLU A 61 -17.63 9.45 -1.89
CA GLU A 61 -18.87 9.16 -2.60
C GLU A 61 -18.59 8.81 -4.05
N ILE A 62 -19.18 7.71 -4.52
CA ILE A 62 -18.98 7.18 -5.87
C ILE A 62 -20.33 7.00 -6.55
N TYR A 63 -20.53 7.70 -7.67
CA TYR A 63 -21.79 7.68 -8.42
C TYR A 63 -21.59 7.24 -9.87
N GLY A 64 -22.22 6.13 -10.26
CA GLY A 64 -22.06 5.55 -11.59
C GLY A 64 -23.09 5.99 -12.61
N HIS A 65 -22.64 6.30 -13.83
CA HIS A 65 -23.49 6.69 -14.94
C HIS A 65 -23.14 5.94 -16.24
N THR A 66 -24.11 5.88 -17.15
CA THR A 66 -23.93 5.40 -18.53
C THR A 66 -24.45 6.43 -19.52
N ASP A 67 -24.14 6.22 -20.80
CA ASP A 67 -24.83 6.90 -21.87
C ASP A 67 -26.19 6.24 -22.20
N SER A 68 -26.94 6.87 -23.10
CA SER A 68 -28.31 6.50 -23.43
C SER A 68 -28.46 5.46 -24.56
N LEU A 69 -27.44 4.63 -24.80
CA LEU A 69 -27.40 3.72 -25.97
C LEU A 69 -28.10 2.38 -25.75
N ALA A 70 -28.29 1.98 -24.50
CA ALA A 70 -28.84 0.67 -24.14
C ALA A 70 -30.06 0.81 -23.24
N GLY A 71 -30.77 -0.28 -22.97
CA GLY A 71 -31.95 -0.26 -22.10
C GLY A 71 -31.61 0.05 -20.64
N ILE A 72 -32.55 0.68 -19.94
CA ILE A 72 -32.44 1.12 -18.53
C ILE A 72 -31.85 0.03 -17.62
N ASP A 73 -32.39 -1.19 -17.63
CA ASP A 73 -31.93 -2.30 -16.77
C ASP A 73 -30.46 -2.69 -17.01
N TYR A 74 -30.06 -2.69 -18.27
CA TYR A 74 -28.68 -3.00 -18.65
C TYR A 74 -27.75 -1.86 -18.20
N ASN A 75 -28.15 -0.62 -18.43
CA ASN A 75 -27.40 0.57 -18.06
C ASN A 75 -27.23 0.72 -16.53
N ARG A 76 -28.25 0.34 -15.74
CA ARG A 76 -28.14 0.22 -14.27
C ARG A 76 -27.11 -0.83 -13.85
N LYS A 77 -27.08 -2.00 -14.49
CA LYS A 77 -26.07 -3.04 -14.21
C LYS A 77 -24.66 -2.60 -14.61
N LEU A 78 -24.51 -1.91 -15.74
CA LEU A 78 -23.20 -1.44 -16.23
C LEU A 78 -22.63 -0.33 -15.33
N SER A 79 -23.43 0.68 -14.98
CA SER A 79 -23.02 1.73 -14.03
C SER A 79 -22.62 1.15 -12.67
N LYS A 80 -23.36 0.16 -12.15
CA LYS A 80 -22.97 -0.57 -10.92
C LYS A 80 -21.59 -1.21 -11.02
N ARG A 81 -21.28 -1.89 -12.13
CA ARG A 81 -19.96 -2.51 -12.35
C ARG A 81 -18.85 -1.47 -12.41
N ARG A 82 -19.07 -0.32 -13.05
CA ARG A 82 -18.11 0.80 -13.08
C ARG A 82 -17.79 1.33 -11.69
N VAL A 83 -18.83 1.55 -10.88
CA VAL A 83 -18.68 1.95 -9.47
C VAL A 83 -17.87 0.94 -8.69
N GLN A 84 -18.13 -0.36 -8.87
CA GLN A 84 -17.36 -1.43 -8.24
C GLN A 84 -15.89 -1.40 -8.67
N SER A 85 -15.59 -1.14 -9.94
CA SER A 85 -14.20 -1.03 -10.42
C SER A 85 -13.46 0.17 -9.84
N VAL A 86 -14.11 1.33 -9.69
CA VAL A 86 -13.51 2.49 -9.02
C VAL A 86 -13.33 2.22 -7.52
N LEU A 87 -14.34 1.65 -6.86
CA LEU A 87 -14.25 1.27 -5.44
C LEU A 87 -13.08 0.31 -5.18
N GLN A 88 -12.97 -0.77 -5.96
CA GLN A 88 -11.86 -1.73 -5.85
C GLN A 88 -10.50 -1.02 -5.99
N TYR A 89 -10.41 -0.08 -6.93
CA TYR A 89 -9.20 0.69 -7.13
C TYR A 89 -8.85 1.61 -5.96
N LEU A 90 -9.84 2.31 -5.39
CA LEU A 90 -9.62 3.17 -4.22
C LEU A 90 -9.22 2.35 -2.99
N VAL A 91 -9.82 1.17 -2.79
CA VAL A 91 -9.46 0.26 -1.69
C VAL A 91 -8.03 -0.24 -1.83
N LEU A 92 -7.58 -0.55 -3.05
CA LEU A 92 -6.18 -0.87 -3.33
C LEU A 92 -5.23 0.29 -2.92
N LYS A 93 -5.64 1.55 -3.15
CA LYS A 93 -4.90 2.75 -2.73
C LYS A 93 -5.06 3.10 -1.24
N GLY A 94 -5.62 2.18 -0.45
CA GLY A 94 -5.74 2.29 1.00
C GLY A 94 -6.99 3.04 1.48
N VAL A 95 -7.95 3.36 0.60
CA VAL A 95 -9.24 3.94 1.02
C VAL A 95 -10.07 2.87 1.73
N GLU A 96 -10.55 3.18 2.92
CA GLU A 96 -11.32 2.21 3.70
C GLU A 96 -12.74 2.04 3.17
N PRO A 97 -13.22 0.79 2.94
CA PRO A 97 -14.56 0.56 2.41
C PRO A 97 -15.69 1.19 3.23
N LEU A 98 -15.54 1.28 4.55
CA LEU A 98 -16.54 1.86 5.46
C LEU A 98 -16.74 3.37 5.26
N LYS A 99 -15.75 4.06 4.67
CA LYS A 99 -15.84 5.49 4.35
C LYS A 99 -16.50 5.74 3.00
N VAL A 100 -16.78 4.68 2.23
CA VAL A 100 -17.30 4.80 0.88
C VAL A 100 -18.81 4.64 0.84
N LYS A 101 -19.49 5.66 0.33
CA LYS A 101 -20.89 5.60 -0.09
C LYS A 101 -20.94 5.43 -1.60
N THR A 102 -21.79 4.54 -2.08
CA THR A 102 -21.93 4.28 -3.52
C THR A 102 -23.40 4.33 -3.95
N ASP A 103 -23.64 4.83 -5.15
CA ASP A 103 -24.92 4.70 -5.86
C ASP A 103 -24.67 4.65 -7.38
N TYR A 104 -25.66 4.23 -8.17
CA TYR A 104 -25.51 4.04 -9.61
C TYR A 104 -26.83 4.27 -10.34
N TYR A 105 -26.81 5.11 -11.38
CA TYR A 105 -28.02 5.65 -12.00
C TYR A 105 -28.27 5.16 -13.42
N GLY A 106 -27.35 4.42 -14.03
CA GLY A 106 -27.41 4.14 -15.46
C GLY A 106 -27.50 5.43 -16.26
N GLU A 107 -28.48 5.52 -17.15
CA GLU A 107 -28.71 6.68 -18.02
C GLU A 107 -29.66 7.73 -17.42
N GLU A 108 -30.24 7.48 -16.24
CA GLU A 108 -31.36 8.27 -15.69
C GLU A 108 -30.94 9.64 -15.12
N LYS A 109 -29.63 9.86 -14.93
CA LYS A 109 -29.07 11.16 -14.49
C LYS A 109 -27.96 11.61 -15.47
N PRO A 110 -28.32 12.01 -16.70
CA PRO A 110 -27.33 12.53 -17.65
C PRO A 110 -26.86 13.91 -17.19
N LYS A 111 -25.55 14.15 -17.28
CA LYS A 111 -24.94 15.47 -17.00
C LYS A 111 -24.64 16.21 -18.30
N TYR A 112 -24.30 15.45 -19.34
CA TYR A 112 -24.04 15.96 -20.68
C TYR A 112 -25.20 15.61 -21.61
N ASP A 113 -25.30 16.34 -22.71
CA ASP A 113 -26.29 16.06 -23.75
C ASP A 113 -26.12 14.65 -24.33
N ASN A 114 -27.22 13.98 -24.67
CA ASN A 114 -27.22 12.61 -25.21
C ASN A 114 -27.05 12.57 -26.75
N GLY A 115 -26.78 13.71 -27.38
CA GLY A 115 -26.38 13.79 -28.77
C GLY A 115 -25.01 13.13 -29.03
N PRO A 116 -24.74 12.66 -30.27
CA PRO A 116 -23.56 11.83 -30.58
C PRO A 116 -22.20 12.38 -30.14
N LYS A 117 -22.06 13.72 -30.06
CA LYS A 117 -20.81 14.38 -29.68
C LYS A 117 -20.55 14.34 -28.17
N GLU A 118 -21.57 14.58 -27.36
CA GLU A 118 -21.44 14.77 -25.90
C GLU A 118 -21.77 13.50 -25.11
N ARG A 119 -22.58 12.61 -25.70
CA ARG A 119 -23.02 11.34 -25.12
C ARG A 119 -21.89 10.51 -24.51
N PRO A 120 -20.69 10.36 -25.14
CA PRO A 120 -19.56 9.67 -24.53
C PRO A 120 -19.19 10.14 -23.11
N LYS A 121 -19.35 11.43 -22.80
CA LYS A 121 -19.02 12.00 -21.50
C LYS A 121 -19.95 11.50 -20.39
N ASN A 122 -21.15 11.00 -20.73
CA ASN A 122 -22.05 10.35 -19.78
C ASN A 122 -21.58 8.95 -19.35
N ARG A 123 -20.61 8.34 -20.04
CA ARG A 123 -19.93 7.12 -19.58
C ARG A 123 -18.91 7.47 -18.51
N ARG A 124 -19.40 7.76 -17.31
CA ARG A 124 -18.56 8.25 -16.20
C ARG A 124 -18.92 7.64 -14.86
N VAL A 125 -17.98 7.76 -13.94
CA VAL A 125 -18.20 7.67 -12.51
C VAL A 125 -17.79 9.01 -11.91
N GLU A 126 -18.67 9.61 -11.13
CA GLU A 126 -18.39 10.79 -10.34
C GLU A 126 -17.81 10.35 -9.00
N LEU A 127 -16.68 10.95 -8.63
CA LEU A 127 -15.95 10.66 -7.40
C LEU A 127 -15.82 11.94 -6.58
N TYR A 128 -16.35 11.90 -5.36
CA TYR A 128 -16.22 12.98 -4.38
C TYR A 128 -15.38 12.48 -3.22
N LEU A 129 -14.24 13.13 -2.96
CA LEU A 129 -13.34 12.84 -1.86
C LEU A 129 -13.48 13.94 -0.81
N VAL A 130 -14.16 13.63 0.29
CA VAL A 130 -14.37 14.56 1.40
C VAL A 130 -13.14 14.48 2.31
N ILE A 131 -12.35 15.55 2.35
CA ILE A 131 -11.13 15.65 3.13
C ILE A 131 -11.46 16.25 4.50
N ASP A 132 -10.86 15.71 5.55
CA ASP A 132 -10.74 16.40 6.83
C ASP A 132 -9.42 17.19 6.81
N PRO A 133 -9.44 18.54 6.71
CA PRO A 133 -8.22 19.33 6.62
C PRO A 133 -7.29 19.18 7.83
N SER A 134 -7.82 18.77 8.99
CA SER A 134 -7.01 18.47 10.18
C SER A 134 -6.22 17.16 10.06
N LEU A 135 -6.57 16.31 9.09
CA LEU A 135 -5.91 15.03 8.84
C LEU A 135 -4.74 15.11 7.86
N LEU A 136 -4.58 16.21 7.12
CA LEU A 136 -3.46 16.40 6.19
C LEU A 136 -2.13 16.19 6.93
N PRO A 137 -1.22 15.34 6.41
CA PRO A 137 0.08 15.19 7.04
C PRO A 137 0.82 16.53 6.96
N PRO A 138 1.49 16.99 8.03
CA PRO A 138 2.53 18.00 7.86
C PRO A 138 3.57 17.44 6.88
N PRO A 139 4.26 18.28 6.09
CA PRO A 139 5.30 17.79 5.18
C PRO A 139 6.29 16.91 5.97
N GLU A 140 6.32 15.61 5.65
CA GLU A 140 7.15 14.66 6.38
C GLU A 140 8.62 15.02 6.13
N GLN A 141 9.34 15.30 7.21
CA GLN A 141 10.78 15.53 7.20
C GLN A 141 11.48 14.28 6.66
N LYS A 142 12.46 14.45 5.76
CA LYS A 142 13.21 13.31 5.21
C LYS A 142 14.03 12.66 6.32
N LEU A 143 14.26 11.35 6.24
CA LEU A 143 15.09 10.64 7.23
C LEU A 143 16.51 11.20 7.29
N THR A 144 17.03 11.65 6.14
CA THR A 144 18.35 12.27 6.00
C THR A 144 18.50 13.57 6.80
N ASP A 145 17.39 14.24 7.11
CA ASP A 145 17.39 15.52 7.81
C ASP A 145 17.30 15.35 9.33
N LEU A 146 17.28 14.10 9.83
CA LEU A 146 17.15 13.79 11.25
C LEU A 146 18.51 13.60 11.94
N GLU A 147 18.51 13.82 13.25
CA GLU A 147 19.58 13.38 14.15
C GLU A 147 19.22 12.04 14.77
N PHE A 148 20.22 11.19 15.01
CA PHE A 148 20.04 9.87 15.60
C PHE A 148 20.85 9.78 16.88
N LYS A 149 20.24 10.04 18.04
CA LYS A 149 20.88 9.92 19.34
C LYS A 149 20.54 8.57 19.95
N LYS A 150 21.46 8.03 20.74
CA LYS A 150 21.23 6.77 21.47
C LYS A 150 19.94 6.86 22.30
N GLY A 151 19.06 5.89 22.11
CA GLY A 151 17.74 5.82 22.73
C GLY A 151 16.60 6.41 21.90
N ASP A 152 16.91 7.12 20.81
CA ASP A 152 15.88 7.68 19.95
C ASP A 152 15.05 6.58 19.30
N LYS A 153 13.75 6.82 19.24
CA LYS A 153 12.82 6.03 18.43
C LYS A 153 12.39 6.86 17.23
N VAL A 154 12.84 6.47 16.06
CA VAL A 154 12.58 7.20 14.82
C VAL A 154 11.67 6.35 13.93
N ARG A 155 10.54 6.93 13.52
CA ARG A 155 9.64 6.29 12.55
C ARG A 155 10.27 6.36 11.17
N ILE A 156 10.12 5.29 10.37
CA ILE A 156 10.45 5.32 8.95
C ILE A 156 9.22 5.89 8.20
N PRO A 157 9.25 7.15 7.72
CA PRO A 157 8.12 7.80 7.05
C PRO A 157 7.81 7.09 5.72
N ASN A 158 6.56 7.11 5.26
CA ASN A 158 6.16 6.52 3.96
C ASN A 158 6.55 5.05 3.67
N LEU A 159 7.01 4.29 4.68
CA LEU A 159 7.24 2.86 4.53
C LEU A 159 5.92 2.10 4.65
N ASN A 160 5.37 1.74 3.50
CA ASN A 160 4.08 1.07 3.36
C ASN A 160 4.27 -0.37 2.86
N PHE A 161 3.31 -1.23 3.21
CA PHE A 161 3.31 -2.63 2.83
C PHE A 161 2.00 -2.98 2.14
N VAL A 162 2.05 -3.92 1.20
CA VAL A 162 0.84 -4.57 0.66
C VAL A 162 0.04 -5.11 1.85
N GLY A 163 -1.28 -4.87 1.87
CA GLY A 163 -2.15 -5.12 3.02
C GLY A 163 -1.87 -6.47 3.67
N ASN A 164 -1.83 -6.56 5.01
CA ASN A 164 -1.47 -7.74 5.82
C ASN A 164 -0.31 -8.61 5.29
N GLN A 165 0.63 -8.02 4.56
CA GLN A 165 1.84 -8.68 4.07
C GLN A 165 3.08 -7.93 4.58
N PRO A 166 4.25 -8.60 4.62
CA PRO A 166 5.54 -7.97 4.83
C PRO A 166 6.18 -7.51 3.51
N ILE A 167 5.41 -7.44 2.43
CA ILE A 167 5.85 -7.04 1.08
C ILE A 167 5.76 -5.52 0.98
N PRO A 168 6.86 -4.77 0.77
CA PRO A 168 6.80 -3.33 0.59
C PRO A 168 6.11 -2.98 -0.73
N VAL A 169 5.34 -1.88 -0.74
CA VAL A 169 4.89 -1.29 -2.02
C VAL A 169 6.05 -0.58 -2.71
N TRP A 170 5.99 -0.41 -4.02
CA TRP A 170 7.12 0.14 -4.79
C TRP A 170 7.45 1.60 -4.39
N GLU A 171 6.46 2.37 -3.97
CA GLU A 171 6.63 3.74 -3.45
C GLU A 171 7.42 3.80 -2.13
N SER A 172 7.65 2.65 -1.48
CA SER A 172 8.44 2.59 -0.24
C SER A 172 9.95 2.45 -0.48
N PHE A 173 10.40 2.11 -1.69
CA PHE A 173 11.83 1.97 -1.98
C PHE A 173 12.62 3.28 -1.74
N PRO A 174 12.13 4.48 -2.13
CA PRO A 174 12.84 5.73 -1.85
C PRO A 174 13.14 5.99 -0.36
N VAL A 175 12.27 5.58 0.56
CA VAL A 175 12.58 5.75 2.00
C VAL A 175 13.52 4.66 2.52
N LEU A 176 13.48 3.45 1.95
CA LEU A 176 14.46 2.41 2.25
C LEU A 176 15.87 2.86 1.81
N GLU A 177 15.98 3.50 0.65
CA GLU A 177 17.22 4.11 0.17
C GLU A 177 17.72 5.22 1.10
N GLN A 178 16.84 6.10 1.59
CA GLN A 178 17.22 7.10 2.60
C GLN A 178 17.72 6.46 3.89
N LEU A 179 17.09 5.37 4.35
CA LEU A 179 17.56 4.66 5.54
C LEU A 179 18.94 4.02 5.31
N LEU A 180 19.18 3.48 4.11
CA LEU A 180 20.51 3.00 3.71
C LEU A 180 21.54 4.12 3.72
N GLU A 181 21.21 5.27 3.12
CA GLU A 181 22.05 6.47 3.13
C GLU A 181 22.41 6.88 4.55
N VAL A 182 21.42 6.98 5.44
CA VAL A 182 21.63 7.26 6.87
C VAL A 182 22.60 6.24 7.49
N MET A 183 22.40 4.95 7.27
CA MET A 183 23.28 3.92 7.83
C MET A 183 24.72 3.98 7.29
N MET A 184 24.92 4.53 6.08
CA MET A 184 26.24 4.74 5.50
C MET A 184 26.89 6.04 5.98
N VAL A 185 26.10 7.13 6.09
CA VAL A 185 26.52 8.42 6.62
C VAL A 185 26.90 8.30 8.09
N TYR A 186 26.28 7.41 8.86
CA TYR A 186 26.63 7.17 10.25
C TYR A 186 27.21 5.74 10.42
N PRO A 187 28.53 5.52 10.24
CA PRO A 187 29.13 4.18 10.29
C PRO A 187 29.01 3.46 11.63
N GLU A 188 28.93 4.22 12.74
CA GLU A 188 28.74 3.69 14.10
C GLU A 188 27.27 3.60 14.52
N LEU A 189 26.33 3.98 13.64
CA LEU A 189 24.90 3.86 13.92
C LEU A 189 24.54 2.37 14.01
N GLU A 190 24.07 1.98 15.19
CA GLU A 190 23.48 0.67 15.47
C GLU A 190 21.98 0.84 15.71
N ILE A 191 21.16 0.04 15.05
CA ILE A 191 19.71 0.14 15.11
C ILE A 191 19.05 -1.20 15.47
N GLU A 192 17.92 -1.12 16.17
CA GLU A 192 16.99 -2.22 16.31
C GLU A 192 15.68 -1.88 15.58
N LEU A 193 15.34 -2.64 14.54
CA LEU A 193 14.13 -2.46 13.74
C LEU A 193 12.92 -3.06 14.47
N HIS A 194 11.91 -2.24 14.72
CA HIS A 194 10.69 -2.63 15.44
C HIS A 194 9.51 -2.63 14.49
N GLY A 195 8.96 -3.81 14.22
CA GLY A 195 7.75 -3.96 13.42
C GLY A 195 6.50 -3.98 14.29
N HIS A 196 5.46 -3.28 13.83
CA HIS A 196 4.19 -3.14 14.54
C HIS A 196 3.02 -3.41 13.57
N VAL A 197 1.90 -3.87 14.12
CA VAL A 197 0.66 -4.11 13.37
C VAL A 197 -0.53 -3.51 14.10
N CYS A 198 -1.60 -3.26 13.35
CA CYS A 198 -2.97 -3.11 13.83
C CYS A 198 -3.80 -4.13 13.04
N CYS A 199 -4.80 -4.81 13.58
CA CYS A 199 -5.33 -4.78 14.94
C CYS A 199 -5.60 -6.25 15.27
N GLY A 200 -5.04 -6.76 16.37
CA GLY A 200 -5.01 -8.19 16.67
C GLY A 200 -3.59 -8.69 16.86
N ASP A 201 -3.48 -9.90 17.41
CA ASP A 201 -2.18 -10.53 17.62
C ASP A 201 -1.66 -11.15 16.31
N ASP A 202 -0.76 -10.44 15.65
CA ASP A 202 -0.04 -10.90 14.46
C ASP A 202 1.47 -10.63 14.63
N TYR A 203 2.06 -11.35 15.58
CA TYR A 203 3.49 -11.31 15.83
C TYR A 203 4.31 -11.63 14.57
N GLU A 204 3.91 -12.64 13.80
CA GLU A 204 4.62 -13.05 12.58
C GLU A 204 4.66 -11.93 11.55
N LEU A 205 3.54 -11.28 11.24
CA LEU A 205 3.52 -10.14 10.31
C LEU A 205 4.42 -9.00 10.78
N SER A 206 4.34 -8.66 12.08
CA SER A 206 5.16 -7.59 12.65
C SER A 206 6.65 -7.90 12.56
N LEU A 207 7.05 -9.16 12.85
CA LEU A 207 8.43 -9.63 12.74
C LEU A 207 8.91 -9.63 11.29
N GLN A 208 8.10 -10.16 10.36
CA GLN A 208 8.45 -10.26 8.95
C GLN A 208 8.62 -8.88 8.29
N ARG A 209 7.84 -7.86 8.70
CA ARG A 209 8.02 -6.48 8.24
C ARG A 209 9.36 -5.88 8.68
N ALA A 210 9.76 -6.09 9.93
CA ALA A 210 11.06 -5.65 10.42
C ALA A 210 12.21 -6.42 9.74
N LEU A 211 12.03 -7.73 9.55
CA LEU A 211 12.98 -8.58 8.83
C LEU A 211 13.15 -8.17 7.35
N MET A 212 12.08 -7.71 6.69
CA MET A 212 12.16 -7.19 5.32
C MET A 212 13.14 -6.02 5.23
N VAL A 213 12.99 -5.02 6.11
CA VAL A 213 13.88 -3.85 6.14
C VAL A 213 15.31 -4.26 6.49
N TYR A 214 15.47 -5.16 7.46
CA TYR A 214 16.78 -5.73 7.82
C TYR A 214 17.47 -6.40 6.62
N ASN A 215 16.73 -7.20 5.86
CA ASN A 215 17.27 -7.90 4.70
C ASN A 215 17.65 -6.94 3.57
N PHE A 216 16.86 -5.90 3.33
CA PHE A 216 17.20 -4.84 2.38
C PHE A 216 18.55 -4.20 2.72
N LEU A 217 18.74 -3.76 3.97
CA LEU A 217 20.00 -3.15 4.41
C LEU A 217 21.18 -4.13 4.35
N LYS A 218 20.95 -5.40 4.72
CA LYS A 218 21.96 -6.47 4.67
C LYS A 218 22.44 -6.73 3.24
N VAL A 219 21.52 -6.81 2.26
CA VAL A 219 21.87 -7.02 0.85
C VAL A 219 22.68 -5.84 0.30
N ASN A 220 22.45 -4.65 0.84
CA ASN A 220 23.17 -3.41 0.51
C ASN A 220 24.45 -3.20 1.35
N GLY A 221 24.93 -4.25 2.04
CA GLY A 221 26.25 -4.24 2.68
C GLY A 221 26.29 -3.72 4.11
N ILE A 222 25.16 -3.32 4.72
CA ILE A 222 25.15 -2.95 6.13
C ILE A 222 25.43 -4.18 6.99
N ALA A 223 26.43 -4.07 7.87
CA ALA A 223 26.90 -5.17 8.70
C ALA A 223 25.80 -5.66 9.66
N LYS A 224 25.66 -6.99 9.78
CA LYS A 224 24.69 -7.62 10.68
C LYS A 224 24.86 -7.21 12.13
N SER A 225 26.09 -6.93 12.57
CA SER A 225 26.39 -6.47 13.93
C SER A 225 25.77 -5.11 14.26
N ARG A 226 25.48 -4.29 13.25
CA ARG A 226 24.91 -2.95 13.40
C ARG A 226 23.37 -2.95 13.45
N MET A 227 22.75 -4.12 13.28
CA MET A 227 21.32 -4.21 13.09
C MET A 227 20.75 -5.41 13.84
N SER A 228 19.65 -5.19 14.52
CA SER A 228 18.77 -6.25 15.02
C SER A 228 17.32 -5.94 14.61
N TYR A 229 16.41 -6.88 14.78
CA TYR A 229 14.99 -6.68 14.48
C TYR A 229 14.10 -7.43 15.47
N LYS A 230 12.91 -6.89 15.75
CA LYS A 230 11.89 -7.47 16.62
C LYS A 230 10.48 -7.14 16.11
N GLY A 231 9.56 -8.09 16.28
CA GLY A 231 8.13 -7.86 16.13
C GLY A 231 7.50 -7.54 17.47
N PHE A 232 6.63 -6.52 17.51
CA PHE A 232 5.87 -6.14 18.71
C PHE A 232 4.37 -6.40 18.56
N SER A 233 3.92 -6.96 17.44
CA SER A 233 2.49 -7.15 17.16
C SER A 233 1.74 -5.82 17.40
N ASN A 234 0.60 -5.86 18.07
CA ASN A 234 -0.18 -4.69 18.50
C ASN A 234 0.15 -4.20 19.93
N THR A 235 1.26 -4.66 20.55
CA THR A 235 1.53 -4.42 21.99
C THR A 235 2.14 -3.05 22.30
N LYS A 236 2.54 -2.27 21.27
CA LYS A 236 3.18 -0.96 21.39
C LYS A 236 2.54 0.09 20.46
N PRO A 237 1.23 0.39 20.65
CA PRO A 237 0.55 1.38 19.83
C PRO A 237 1.11 2.78 20.10
N LEU A 238 1.28 3.60 19.05
CA LEU A 238 1.59 5.03 19.20
C LEU A 238 0.36 5.82 19.65
N PHE A 239 -0.80 5.39 19.19
CA PHE A 239 -2.07 6.06 19.42
C PHE A 239 -3.16 5.09 19.88
N PRO A 240 -4.22 5.57 20.56
CA PRO A 240 -5.29 4.72 21.10
C PRO A 240 -6.19 4.02 20.06
N GLU A 241 -5.93 4.15 18.76
CA GLU A 241 -6.65 3.50 17.65
C GLU A 241 -8.12 3.91 17.51
N LYS A 242 -8.48 5.11 17.99
CA LYS A 242 -9.84 5.65 17.89
C LYS A 242 -10.22 6.04 16.47
N THR A 243 -9.22 6.41 15.68
CA THR A 243 -9.40 6.80 14.28
C THR A 243 -8.62 5.88 13.37
N ASP A 244 -9.02 5.83 12.11
CA ASP A 244 -8.34 5.02 11.10
C ASP A 244 -6.94 5.54 10.79
N ARG A 245 -6.70 6.85 10.97
CA ARG A 245 -5.36 7.43 10.95
C ARG A 245 -4.49 6.84 12.07
N GLU A 246 -5.00 6.76 13.29
CA GLU A 246 -4.27 6.17 14.42
C GLU A 246 -3.93 4.69 14.17
N LYS A 247 -4.89 3.92 13.63
CA LYS A 247 -4.65 2.51 13.23
C LYS A 247 -3.60 2.39 12.12
N ALA A 248 -3.67 3.25 11.10
CA ALA A 248 -2.70 3.27 10.01
C ALA A 248 -1.29 3.64 10.51
N LEU A 249 -1.20 4.61 11.42
CA LEU A 249 0.06 5.01 12.05
C LEU A 249 0.63 3.93 12.97
N ASN A 250 -0.20 3.08 13.56
CA ASN A 250 0.26 1.94 14.35
C ASN A 250 0.80 0.78 13.48
N ARG A 251 0.42 0.66 12.20
CA ARG A 251 1.00 -0.27 11.21
C ARG A 251 2.32 0.29 10.65
N ARG A 252 3.38 0.24 11.44
CA ARG A 252 4.66 0.89 11.10
C ARG A 252 5.86 -0.02 11.32
N VAL A 253 6.98 0.39 10.74
CA VAL A 253 8.32 0.00 11.20
C VAL A 253 9.01 1.26 11.73
N GLU A 254 9.60 1.15 12.90
CA GLU A 254 10.43 2.20 13.50
C GLU A 254 11.82 1.65 13.82
N ILE A 255 12.80 2.54 13.95
CA ILE A 255 14.13 2.21 14.42
C ILE A 255 14.28 2.68 15.86
N LEU A 256 14.87 1.84 16.71
CA LEU A 256 15.46 2.25 17.98
C LEU A 256 16.97 2.41 17.75
N VAL A 257 17.50 3.59 18.04
CA VAL A 257 18.94 3.85 17.98
C VAL A 257 19.62 3.24 19.21
N VAL A 258 20.41 2.20 19.00
CA VAL A 258 21.14 1.47 20.05
C VAL A 258 22.47 2.15 20.37
N ASN A 259 23.16 2.60 19.32
CA ASN A 259 24.40 3.35 19.43
C ASN A 259 24.50 4.34 18.27
N ASN A 260 25.12 5.50 18.51
CA ASN A 260 25.57 6.42 17.46
C ASN A 260 26.59 7.41 18.05
N SER A 261 27.77 6.90 18.41
CA SER A 261 28.88 7.69 18.98
C SER A 261 29.77 8.35 17.92
N GLY A 262 29.65 7.91 16.67
CA GLY A 262 30.56 8.27 15.58
C GLY A 262 30.23 9.60 14.91
N LYS A 263 31.19 10.07 14.11
CA LYS A 263 30.98 11.24 13.23
C LYS A 263 30.25 10.83 11.95
N LYS A 264 29.62 11.80 11.30
CA LYS A 264 29.06 11.63 9.97
C LYS A 264 30.19 11.48 8.95
N GLU A 265 30.01 10.59 7.98
CA GLU A 265 30.87 10.42 6.82
C GLU A 265 30.17 10.91 5.55
N GLU A 266 30.96 11.35 4.58
CA GLU A 266 30.46 11.73 3.26
C GLU A 266 30.26 10.46 2.43
N VAL A 267 29.04 10.24 1.93
CA VAL A 267 28.72 9.11 1.04
C VAL A 267 28.66 9.63 -0.39
N LYS A 268 29.53 9.10 -1.26
CA LYS A 268 29.52 9.38 -2.70
C LYS A 268 28.94 8.19 -3.45
N ASP A 269 28.11 8.47 -4.45
CA ASP A 269 27.57 7.49 -5.39
C ASP A 269 26.81 6.32 -4.72
N LEU A 270 25.78 6.65 -3.94
CA LEU A 270 24.86 5.65 -3.39
C LEU A 270 24.00 5.06 -4.52
N ILE A 271 24.23 3.79 -4.85
CA ILE A 271 23.35 3.00 -5.72
C ILE A 271 22.79 1.86 -4.88
N ALA A 272 21.55 2.01 -4.43
CA ALA A 272 20.87 0.95 -3.71
C ALA A 272 20.52 -0.20 -4.64
N LYS A 273 20.89 -1.42 -4.25
CA LYS A 273 20.41 -2.64 -4.87
C LYS A 273 19.04 -2.97 -4.32
N ILE A 274 18.01 -2.86 -5.16
CA ILE A 274 16.70 -3.47 -4.87
C ILE A 274 16.83 -4.96 -5.18
N ASP A 275 17.01 -5.76 -4.13
CA ASP A 275 17.03 -7.23 -4.15
C ASP A 275 16.51 -7.72 -2.79
N VAL A 276 15.19 -7.63 -2.62
CA VAL A 276 14.51 -7.93 -1.36
C VAL A 276 13.72 -9.23 -1.45
N GLU A 277 13.64 -9.93 -0.33
CA GLU A 277 12.87 -11.16 -0.19
C GLU A 277 11.91 -11.03 1.00
N ALA A 278 10.62 -11.30 0.75
CA ALA A 278 9.57 -11.25 1.76
C ALA A 278 8.69 -12.50 1.68
N ARG A 279 8.28 -13.03 2.84
CA ARG A 279 7.34 -14.15 2.90
C ARG A 279 5.94 -13.69 2.50
N VAL A 280 5.30 -14.40 1.58
CA VAL A 280 3.87 -14.22 1.28
C VAL A 280 3.09 -14.97 2.35
N LEU A 281 2.46 -14.21 3.25
CA LEU A 281 1.67 -14.75 4.35
C LEU A 281 0.29 -15.20 3.87
N ASN A 282 -0.23 -16.25 4.51
CA ASN A 282 -1.59 -16.78 4.29
C ASN A 282 -1.91 -17.25 2.86
N LEU A 283 -0.89 -17.59 2.07
CA LEU A 283 -1.06 -18.21 0.75
C LEU A 283 -0.98 -19.74 0.87
N LYS A 284 -2.13 -20.41 1.00
CA LYS A 284 -2.25 -21.88 0.98
C LYS A 284 -2.92 -22.37 -0.29
N PHE A 285 -2.81 -23.66 -0.64
CA PHE A 285 -3.46 -24.23 -1.83
C PHE A 285 -4.54 -25.25 -1.46
N PHE A 286 -5.72 -25.12 -2.08
CA PHE A 286 -6.89 -25.99 -1.84
C PHE A 286 -7.32 -26.72 -3.12
N PRO A 287 -7.75 -28.00 -3.01
CA PRO A 287 -8.33 -28.72 -4.13
C PRO A 287 -9.77 -28.23 -4.40
N GLN A 288 -10.10 -27.96 -5.66
CA GLN A 288 -11.44 -27.66 -6.12
C GLN A 288 -11.68 -28.33 -7.49
N LYS A 289 -12.65 -29.24 -7.57
CA LYS A 289 -13.01 -29.96 -8.81
C LYS A 289 -11.79 -30.55 -9.56
N GLY A 290 -10.88 -31.20 -8.82
CA GLY A 290 -9.66 -31.81 -9.37
C GLY A 290 -8.56 -30.83 -9.82
N ARG A 291 -8.70 -29.52 -9.52
CA ARG A 291 -7.69 -28.49 -9.75
C ARG A 291 -7.24 -27.89 -8.42
N LEU A 292 -6.01 -27.36 -8.37
CA LEU A 292 -5.47 -26.71 -7.19
C LEU A 292 -5.63 -25.18 -7.30
N TYR A 293 -6.09 -24.52 -6.25
CA TYR A 293 -6.30 -23.07 -6.21
C TYR A 293 -5.65 -22.42 -4.97
N PRO A 294 -5.02 -21.25 -5.09
CA PRO A 294 -4.52 -20.49 -3.95
C PRO A 294 -5.67 -19.86 -3.14
N SER A 295 -5.62 -19.96 -1.82
CA SER A 295 -6.64 -19.48 -0.85
C SER A 295 -6.67 -17.99 -0.57
N GLY A 296 -5.75 -17.25 -1.16
CA GLY A 296 -5.57 -15.84 -0.90
C GLY A 296 -5.89 -14.97 -2.09
N ASP A 297 -6.90 -15.28 -2.91
CA ASP A 297 -7.17 -14.54 -4.16
C ASP A 297 -7.24 -13.02 -3.96
N PHE A 298 -7.82 -12.57 -2.84
CA PHE A 298 -7.81 -11.15 -2.48
C PHE A 298 -6.39 -10.61 -2.19
N MET A 299 -5.61 -11.29 -1.35
CA MET A 299 -4.25 -10.84 -0.98
C MET A 299 -3.27 -10.94 -2.15
N LEU A 300 -3.37 -12.03 -2.91
CA LEU A 300 -2.65 -12.22 -4.15
C LEU A 300 -3.05 -11.15 -5.16
N GLY A 301 -4.34 -10.82 -5.25
CA GLY A 301 -4.86 -9.67 -6.00
C GLY A 301 -4.12 -8.38 -5.66
N LEU A 302 -4.04 -8.00 -4.38
CA LEU A 302 -3.30 -6.80 -3.95
C LEU A 302 -1.81 -6.83 -4.34
N ILE A 303 -1.15 -7.99 -4.21
CA ILE A 303 0.25 -8.15 -4.64
C ILE A 303 0.37 -7.98 -6.17
N THR A 304 -0.50 -8.64 -6.93
CA THR A 304 -0.50 -8.54 -8.40
C THR A 304 -0.85 -7.14 -8.89
N ASP A 305 -1.70 -6.41 -8.17
CA ASP A 305 -2.05 -5.03 -8.46
C ASP A 305 -0.82 -4.12 -8.29
N MET A 306 -0.11 -4.24 -7.17
CA MET A 306 1.16 -3.56 -6.94
C MET A 306 2.18 -3.88 -8.06
N MET A 307 2.30 -5.16 -8.45
CA MET A 307 3.22 -5.58 -9.52
C MET A 307 2.88 -4.95 -10.89
N ARG A 308 1.60 -4.67 -11.17
CA ARG A 308 1.21 -4.01 -12.43
C ARG A 308 1.49 -2.52 -12.45
N GLU A 309 1.54 -1.91 -11.27
CA GLU A 309 1.78 -0.47 -11.11
C GLU A 309 3.26 -0.13 -10.96
N SER A 310 4.07 -1.06 -10.44
CA SER A 310 5.51 -0.88 -10.32
C SER A 310 6.21 -0.76 -11.67
N GLU A 311 7.13 0.19 -11.78
CA GLU A 311 8.00 0.37 -12.94
C GLU A 311 9.44 -0.07 -12.62
N GLY A 312 10.09 -0.79 -13.55
CA GLY A 312 11.48 -1.22 -13.40
C GLY A 312 11.75 -2.32 -12.37
N LEU A 313 10.71 -3.00 -11.87
CA LEU A 313 10.83 -4.10 -10.92
C LEU A 313 10.46 -5.44 -11.56
N PHE A 314 11.18 -6.47 -11.13
CA PHE A 314 10.97 -7.87 -11.48
C PHE A 314 10.61 -8.67 -10.22
N TYR A 315 9.63 -9.55 -10.36
CA TYR A 315 9.03 -10.28 -9.25
C TYR A 315 9.20 -11.79 -9.40
N GLU A 316 9.69 -12.45 -8.37
CA GLU A 316 9.86 -13.88 -8.38
C GLU A 316 9.18 -14.53 -7.18
N PHE A 317 8.18 -15.36 -7.46
CA PHE A 317 7.58 -16.22 -6.44
C PHE A 317 8.36 -17.52 -6.36
N VAL A 318 8.86 -17.86 -5.17
CA VAL A 318 9.55 -19.13 -4.89
C VAL A 318 8.71 -19.93 -3.91
N ILE A 319 8.25 -21.11 -4.35
CA ILE A 319 7.44 -22.02 -3.55
C ILE A 319 8.31 -23.12 -2.96
N PHE A 320 8.20 -23.30 -1.65
CA PHE A 320 8.80 -24.38 -0.88
C PHE A 320 7.70 -25.24 -0.27
N ASP A 321 7.75 -26.54 -0.54
CA ASP A 321 6.86 -27.53 0.07
C ASP A 321 7.65 -28.57 0.86
N ASN A 322 7.05 -29.05 1.94
CA ASN A 322 7.67 -30.02 2.84
C ASN A 322 7.16 -31.47 2.66
N ILE A 323 6.52 -31.76 1.52
CA ILE A 323 5.84 -33.05 1.29
C ILE A 323 6.75 -34.01 0.50
N ASN A 324 8.00 -33.62 0.19
CA ASN A 324 8.91 -34.35 -0.71
C ASN A 324 8.22 -34.80 -2.02
N ASN A 325 7.19 -34.06 -2.46
CA ASN A 325 6.38 -34.38 -3.62
C ASN A 325 6.57 -33.30 -4.69
N ASN A 326 7.63 -33.45 -5.47
CA ASN A 326 8.00 -32.50 -6.52
C ASN A 326 6.88 -32.26 -7.53
N ARG A 327 6.04 -33.27 -7.81
CA ARG A 327 4.89 -33.13 -8.73
C ARG A 327 3.84 -32.20 -8.16
N LEU A 328 3.52 -32.31 -6.88
CA LEU A 328 2.57 -31.42 -6.20
C LEU A 328 3.11 -29.99 -6.14
N THR A 329 4.39 -29.81 -5.81
CA THR A 329 5.05 -28.50 -5.77
C THR A 329 5.06 -27.82 -7.13
N GLN A 330 5.36 -28.55 -8.20
CA GLN A 330 5.25 -28.02 -9.56
C GLN A 330 3.79 -27.66 -9.91
N THR A 331 2.82 -28.48 -9.46
CA THR A 331 1.40 -28.19 -9.68
C THR A 331 0.97 -26.90 -8.98
N ARG A 332 1.45 -26.65 -7.75
CA ARG A 332 1.24 -25.40 -7.00
C ARG A 332 1.87 -24.21 -7.72
N ALA A 333 3.10 -24.34 -8.21
CA ALA A 333 3.78 -23.30 -8.98
C ALA A 333 2.99 -22.92 -10.25
N ASN A 334 2.57 -23.91 -11.02
CA ASN A 334 1.78 -23.68 -12.23
C ASN A 334 0.41 -23.03 -11.92
N ALA A 335 -0.23 -23.42 -10.81
CA ALA A 335 -1.49 -22.83 -10.37
C ALA A 335 -1.30 -21.36 -9.96
N LEU A 336 -0.24 -21.03 -9.23
CA LEU A 336 0.08 -19.67 -8.84
C LEU A 336 0.43 -18.80 -10.05
N GLU A 337 1.24 -19.30 -10.99
CA GLU A 337 1.60 -18.59 -12.22
C GLU A 337 0.35 -18.25 -13.04
N ARG A 338 -0.60 -19.19 -13.13
CA ARG A 338 -1.89 -18.97 -13.78
C ARG A 338 -2.69 -17.89 -13.06
N ALA A 339 -2.84 -17.98 -11.74
CA ALA A 339 -3.58 -16.98 -10.96
C ALA A 339 -2.99 -15.57 -11.08
N ILE A 340 -1.67 -15.44 -11.12
CA ILE A 340 -0.98 -14.15 -11.35
C ILE A 340 -1.25 -13.65 -12.78
N SER A 341 -1.19 -14.53 -13.78
CA SER A 341 -1.46 -14.19 -15.18
C SER A 341 -2.92 -13.77 -15.41
N ASP A 342 -3.87 -14.44 -14.76
CA ASP A 342 -5.31 -14.14 -14.83
C ASP A 342 -5.60 -12.74 -14.26
N ASN A 343 -4.79 -12.28 -13.31
CA ASN A 343 -4.76 -10.90 -12.80
C ASN A 343 -4.02 -9.90 -13.71
N LYS A 344 -3.81 -10.24 -14.99
CA LYS A 344 -3.25 -9.36 -16.04
C LYS A 344 -1.82 -8.86 -15.77
N VAL A 345 -1.04 -9.57 -14.94
CA VAL A 345 0.40 -9.29 -14.78
C VAL A 345 1.13 -9.86 -16.00
N LYS A 346 2.02 -9.08 -16.62
CA LYS A 346 2.78 -9.52 -17.81
C LYS A 346 3.84 -10.55 -17.40
N LYS A 347 3.93 -11.69 -18.11
CA LYS A 347 4.98 -12.71 -17.85
C LYS A 347 6.42 -12.20 -17.94
N ALA A 348 6.66 -11.05 -18.58
CA ALA A 348 7.98 -10.44 -18.65
C ALA A 348 8.45 -9.84 -17.30
N ILE A 349 7.52 -9.49 -16.40
CA ILE A 349 7.84 -8.83 -15.12
C ILE A 349 7.74 -9.77 -13.92
N PHE A 350 7.39 -11.05 -14.13
CA PHE A 350 7.40 -12.02 -13.05
C PHE A 350 7.78 -13.43 -13.49
N LYS A 351 8.20 -14.26 -12.52
CA LYS A 351 8.33 -15.70 -12.67
C LYS A 351 7.88 -16.43 -11.41
N VAL A 352 7.51 -17.69 -11.56
CA VAL A 352 7.22 -18.60 -10.44
C VAL A 352 8.18 -19.78 -10.52
N ARG A 353 8.85 -20.09 -9.42
CA ARG A 353 9.75 -21.23 -9.28
C ARG A 353 9.33 -22.09 -8.08
N SER A 354 9.56 -23.39 -8.18
CA SER A 354 9.43 -24.33 -7.07
C SER A 354 10.81 -24.83 -6.64
N MET A 355 11.00 -24.99 -5.34
CA MET A 355 12.21 -25.57 -4.75
C MET A 355 11.82 -26.58 -3.67
N SER A 356 12.66 -27.61 -3.48
CA SER A 356 12.55 -28.49 -2.31
C SER A 356 12.80 -27.69 -1.03
N ALA A 357 12.06 -27.97 0.04
CA ALA A 357 12.20 -27.23 1.29
C ALA A 357 13.62 -27.36 1.90
N PRO A 358 14.18 -26.29 2.48
CA PRO A 358 15.27 -26.41 3.44
C PRO A 358 14.80 -27.21 4.68
N GLY A 359 15.71 -27.97 5.31
CA GLY A 359 15.38 -28.83 6.45
C GLY A 359 14.74 -28.07 7.63
N GLY A 360 13.81 -28.71 8.34
CA GLY A 360 13.17 -28.17 9.55
C GLY A 360 11.83 -27.45 9.36
N MET A 361 11.21 -27.51 8.17
CA MET A 361 9.83 -27.02 8.00
C MET A 361 8.77 -27.96 8.63
N PRO A 362 7.57 -27.46 8.96
CA PRO A 362 6.44 -28.29 9.41
C PRO A 362 5.89 -29.21 8.31
N VAL A 363 5.66 -30.50 8.61
CA VAL A 363 5.31 -31.57 7.63
C VAL A 363 3.78 -31.73 7.54
N SER A 364 3.08 -30.75 7.00
CA SER A 364 1.63 -30.81 6.80
C SER A 364 1.30 -30.62 5.32
N GLU A 365 0.37 -31.43 4.79
CA GLU A 365 0.03 -31.42 3.36
C GLU A 365 -0.48 -30.06 2.85
N ASN A 366 -1.03 -29.23 3.74
CA ASN A 366 -1.59 -27.92 3.39
C ASN A 366 -0.66 -26.74 3.69
N ASP A 367 0.53 -27.01 4.25
CA ASP A 367 1.49 -25.97 4.61
C ASP A 367 2.58 -25.89 3.53
N ASN A 368 2.71 -24.68 2.98
CA ASN A 368 3.71 -24.31 1.99
C ASN A 368 4.25 -22.94 2.37
N TYR A 369 5.52 -22.66 2.02
CA TYR A 369 6.04 -21.30 2.08
C TYR A 369 6.19 -20.75 0.68
N VAL A 370 5.69 -19.55 0.48
CA VAL A 370 5.92 -18.79 -0.74
C VAL A 370 6.70 -17.55 -0.36
N PHE A 371 7.84 -17.34 -0.99
CA PHE A 371 8.61 -16.12 -0.88
C PHE A 371 8.43 -15.32 -2.16
N LEU A 372 8.28 -14.01 -2.02
CA LEU A 372 8.34 -13.06 -3.12
C LEU A 372 9.69 -12.36 -3.07
N LYS A 373 10.48 -12.55 -4.12
CA LYS A 373 11.69 -11.76 -4.36
C LYS A 373 11.34 -10.61 -5.29
N ILE A 374 11.82 -9.41 -4.96
CA ILE A 374 11.63 -8.19 -5.75
C ILE A 374 13.02 -7.67 -6.08
N SER A 375 13.32 -7.59 -7.37
CA SER A 375 14.60 -7.08 -7.86
C SER A 375 14.39 -5.96 -8.86
N GLN A 376 15.26 -4.96 -8.89
CA GLN A 376 15.27 -4.01 -10.00
C GLN A 376 15.78 -4.72 -11.27
N SER A 377 15.05 -4.54 -12.38
CA SER A 377 15.32 -5.18 -13.68
C SER A 377 16.55 -4.61 -14.38
#